data_AF-A0A419KKA1-F1
#
_entry.id   AF-A0A419KKA1-F1
#
_cell.length_a   1.000
_cell.length_b   1.000
_cell.length_c   1.000
_cell.angle_alpha   90.00
_cell.angle_beta   90.00
_cell.angle_gamma   90.00
#
_symmetry.space_group_name_H-M   'P 1'
#
loop_
_entity.id
_entity.type
_entity.pdbx_description
1 polymer ?
#
loop_
_entity_poly.entity_id
_entity_poly.type
_entity_poly.pdbx_seq_one_letter_code
_entity_poly.pdbx_strand_id
1 'polypeptide(L)'
;MPKDFSSQRLFSMMMLLIFMIQASLAEAYMGESGYVNVDRPVNDLDILRDDVFVVFITPRTENLSANCQPLNSGGSFDLSISTNYISTYLGVVSAVAVQPSTHGTYRITIRLNNSEPWNYTLGVYTRDIGFYEEYWGRNLSVRGTFIEHSCFSRYPGNWTIIIILKSHNPSSPSFIPSITLPTPFNMALLLAVWILIIYVNSFAFIDTYFKKEMVSNARWIIVGIMMLISIYLAYQIFLSAASTALEGG
;
A
#
# COMPACT_ATOMS: atom_id res chain seq x y z
N MET A 1 46.00 69.63 -2.51
CA MET A 1 45.52 68.94 -3.73
C MET A 1 45.77 67.44 -3.56
N PRO A 2 44.73 66.61 -3.39
CA PRO A 2 44.90 65.18 -3.22
C PRO A 2 45.19 64.52 -4.58
N LYS A 3 46.17 63.62 -4.60
CA LYS A 3 46.58 62.84 -5.77
C LYS A 3 45.44 61.92 -6.19
N ASP A 4 45.08 61.99 -7.47
CA ASP A 4 44.05 61.18 -8.11
C ASP A 4 44.22 59.70 -7.77
N PHE A 5 43.22 59.17 -7.08
CA PHE A 5 43.06 57.73 -6.88
C PHE A 5 42.76 57.13 -8.27
N SER A 6 43.80 56.56 -8.90
CA SER A 6 43.69 55.98 -10.24
C SER A 6 42.59 54.90 -10.27
N SER A 7 41.57 55.15 -11.09
CA SER A 7 40.42 54.27 -11.36
C SER A 7 40.82 52.80 -11.58
N GLN A 8 42.01 52.58 -12.14
CA GLN A 8 42.57 51.26 -12.42
C GLN A 8 42.92 50.46 -11.15
N ARG A 9 43.36 51.12 -10.07
CA ARG A 9 43.63 50.48 -8.77
C ARG A 9 42.33 50.11 -8.06
N LEU A 10 41.30 50.93 -8.20
CA LEU A 10 39.99 50.69 -7.62
C LEU A 10 39.32 49.49 -8.30
N PHE A 11 39.42 49.40 -9.63
CA PHE A 11 38.93 48.25 -10.39
C PHE A 11 39.67 46.94 -10.04
N SER A 12 41.00 47.01 -9.87
CA SER A 12 41.81 45.84 -9.47
C SER A 12 41.45 45.37 -8.06
N MET A 13 41.24 46.29 -7.11
CA MET A 13 40.78 45.94 -5.76
C MET A 13 39.37 45.34 -5.78
N MET A 14 38.46 45.84 -6.62
CA MET A 14 37.13 45.27 -6.76
C MET A 14 37.16 43.84 -7.31
N MET A 15 37.96 43.58 -8.34
CA MET A 15 38.12 42.22 -8.89
C MET A 15 38.73 41.25 -7.88
N LEU A 16 39.71 41.70 -7.10
CA LEU A 16 40.33 40.88 -6.06
C LEU A 16 39.35 40.60 -4.91
N LEU A 17 38.51 41.58 -4.55
CA LEU A 17 37.44 41.40 -3.56
C LEU A 17 36.39 40.39 -4.07
N ILE A 18 35.97 40.51 -5.34
CA ILE A 18 35.02 39.56 -5.96
C ILE A 18 35.63 38.16 -5.98
N PHE A 19 36.90 38.02 -6.35
CA PHE A 19 37.58 36.72 -6.35
C PHE A 19 37.69 36.11 -4.94
N MET A 20 38.00 36.92 -3.93
CA MET A 20 38.04 36.48 -2.53
C MET A 20 36.65 36.11 -2.00
N ILE A 21 35.59 36.83 -2.40
CA ILE A 21 34.20 36.50 -2.07
C ILE A 21 33.77 35.21 -2.77
N GLN A 22 34.18 34.98 -4.02
CA GLN A 22 33.88 33.73 -4.72
C GLN A 22 34.69 32.55 -4.19
N ALA A 23 35.94 32.76 -3.79
CA ALA A 23 36.77 31.75 -3.14
C ALA A 23 36.20 31.37 -1.77
N SER A 24 35.75 32.34 -0.96
CA SER A 24 35.12 32.07 0.34
C SER A 24 33.72 31.45 0.21
N LEU A 25 32.96 31.78 -0.84
CA LEU A 25 31.73 31.07 -1.18
C LEU A 25 32.02 29.63 -1.61
N ALA A 26 33.04 29.40 -2.44
CA ALA A 26 33.44 28.04 -2.83
C ALA A 26 33.91 27.21 -1.63
N GLU A 27 34.62 27.82 -0.68
CA GLU A 27 35.06 27.19 0.57
C GLU A 27 33.90 26.98 1.56
N ALA A 28 32.88 27.85 1.56
CA ALA A 28 31.63 27.63 2.30
C ALA A 28 30.74 26.53 1.68
N TYR A 29 30.83 26.31 0.36
CA TYR A 29 30.21 25.17 -0.32
C TYR A 29 31.03 23.88 -0.19
N MET A 30 32.35 23.98 -0.04
CA MET A 30 33.28 22.89 0.27
C MET A 30 33.59 22.77 1.76
N GLY A 31 32.72 23.32 2.62
CA GLY A 31 32.82 23.11 4.05
C GLY A 31 32.78 21.61 4.32
N GLU A 32 33.78 21.14 5.07
CA GLU A 32 33.94 19.80 5.65
C GLU A 32 32.67 19.35 6.39
N SER A 33 31.63 18.99 5.64
CA SER A 33 30.60 18.08 6.08
C SER A 33 31.02 16.76 5.48
N GLY A 34 31.38 15.76 6.30
CA GLY A 34 31.51 14.40 5.80
C GLY A 34 30.20 14.07 5.09
N TYR A 35 30.21 14.03 3.76
CA TYR A 35 29.01 13.89 2.94
C TYR A 35 28.28 12.59 3.33
N VAL A 36 27.24 12.71 4.16
CA VAL A 36 26.33 11.60 4.44
C VAL A 36 25.30 11.62 3.32
N ASN A 37 25.37 10.64 2.42
CA ASN A 37 24.38 10.50 1.36
C ASN A 37 23.04 10.14 2.01
N VAL A 38 21.97 10.89 1.76
CA VAL A 38 20.64 10.61 2.32
C VAL A 38 19.72 10.12 1.21
N ASP A 39 19.07 8.99 1.45
CA ASP A 39 18.17 8.36 0.50
C ASP A 39 16.75 8.25 1.09
N ARG A 40 15.75 8.59 0.27
CA ARG A 40 14.32 8.54 0.59
C ARG A 40 13.60 7.84 -0.56
N PRO A 41 13.74 6.51 -0.67
CA PRO A 41 13.31 5.78 -1.86
C PRO A 41 11.81 5.83 -2.10
N VAL A 42 11.02 5.93 -1.04
CA VAL A 42 9.56 5.94 -1.07
C VAL A 42 9.08 6.96 -0.04
N ASN A 43 8.06 7.76 -0.39
CA ASN A 43 7.51 8.78 0.50
C ASN A 43 6.88 8.14 1.74
N ASP A 44 5.79 7.41 1.54
CA ASP A 44 5.06 6.69 2.57
C ASP A 44 4.77 5.28 2.03
N LEU A 45 5.10 4.27 2.82
CA LEU A 45 4.83 2.88 2.47
C LEU A 45 3.75 2.32 3.40
N ASP A 46 2.59 2.01 2.82
CA ASP A 46 1.49 1.40 3.54
C ASP A 46 1.76 -0.08 3.80
N ILE A 47 1.63 -0.50 5.04
CA ILE A 47 1.83 -1.89 5.49
C ILE A 47 0.72 -2.29 6.47
N LEU A 48 0.43 -3.57 6.55
CA LEU A 48 -0.44 -4.10 7.58
C LEU A 48 0.29 -4.12 8.92
N ARG A 49 -0.46 -3.92 10.00
CA ARG A 49 -0.03 -4.19 11.37
C ARG A 49 0.32 -5.67 11.51
N ASP A 50 1.36 -5.96 12.29
CA ASP A 50 1.87 -7.31 12.57
C ASP A 50 2.52 -8.01 11.34
N ASP A 51 2.55 -7.37 10.17
CA ASP A 51 3.39 -7.81 9.05
C ASP A 51 4.83 -7.33 9.21
N VAL A 52 5.77 -8.08 8.62
CA VAL A 52 7.21 -7.83 8.79
C VAL A 52 7.75 -7.12 7.55
N PHE A 53 7.99 -5.82 7.66
CA PHE A 53 8.71 -5.06 6.65
C PHE A 53 10.19 -5.39 6.71
N VAL A 54 10.83 -5.66 5.56
CA VAL A 54 12.25 -6.01 5.50
C VAL A 54 12.97 -5.26 4.39
N VAL A 55 14.18 -4.80 4.73
CA VAL A 55 15.16 -4.22 3.82
C VAL A 55 16.34 -5.17 3.71
N PHE A 56 16.54 -5.77 2.54
CA PHE A 56 17.73 -6.57 2.24
C PHE A 56 18.80 -5.69 1.62
N ILE A 57 20.04 -5.87 2.04
CA ILE A 57 21.21 -5.14 1.56
C ILE A 57 22.21 -6.17 1.03
N THR A 58 22.62 -6.00 -0.23
CA THR A 58 23.52 -6.91 -0.95
C THR A 58 24.64 -6.09 -1.59
N PRO A 59 25.93 -6.47 -1.45
CA PRO A 59 26.43 -7.61 -0.69
C PRO A 59 26.31 -7.40 0.83
N ARG A 60 26.62 -8.44 1.60
CA ARG A 60 26.66 -8.41 3.06
C ARG A 60 27.48 -7.22 3.58
N THR A 61 26.87 -6.41 4.43
CA THR A 61 27.47 -5.26 5.11
C THR A 61 27.51 -5.47 6.61
N GLU A 62 28.70 -5.37 7.21
CA GLU A 62 28.89 -5.50 8.66
C GLU A 62 28.62 -4.19 9.41
N ASN A 63 28.95 -3.05 8.80
CA ASN A 63 28.76 -1.71 9.38
C ASN A 63 27.34 -1.20 9.11
N LEU A 64 26.36 -1.86 9.68
CA LEU A 64 24.94 -1.55 9.54
C LEU A 64 24.36 -1.16 10.90
N SER A 65 23.66 -0.03 10.95
CA SER A 65 22.84 0.36 12.09
C SER A 65 21.45 0.75 11.61
N ALA A 66 20.43 0.43 12.39
CA ALA A 66 19.07 0.83 12.11
C ALA A 66 18.41 1.34 13.38
N ASN A 67 17.52 2.29 13.20
CA ASN A 67 16.69 2.85 14.25
C ASN A 67 15.27 3.00 13.72
N CYS A 68 14.28 2.66 14.54
CA CYS A 68 12.87 2.83 14.22
C CYS A 68 12.24 3.72 15.30
N GLN A 69 11.51 4.75 14.87
CA GLN A 69 10.87 5.70 15.77
C GLN A 69 9.40 5.88 15.39
N PRO A 70 8.44 5.66 16.30
CA PRO A 70 7.05 6.01 16.08
C PRO A 70 6.92 7.53 16.03
N LEU A 71 6.25 8.06 15.01
CA LEU A 71 6.03 9.50 14.84
C LEU A 71 4.80 9.99 15.61
N ASN A 72 3.83 9.11 15.84
CA ASN A 72 2.65 9.37 16.65
C ASN A 72 2.74 8.55 17.95
N SER A 73 2.30 9.16 19.06
CA SER A 73 2.47 8.71 20.46
C SER A 73 2.55 7.20 20.70
N GLY A 74 3.73 6.72 21.12
CA GLY A 74 3.91 5.47 21.86
C GLY A 74 3.70 4.17 21.09
N GLY A 75 3.76 4.17 19.76
CA GLY A 75 3.60 2.95 18.97
C GLY A 75 4.68 1.90 19.27
N SER A 76 4.27 0.65 19.50
CA SER A 76 5.19 -0.48 19.71
C SER A 76 5.59 -1.13 18.39
N PHE A 77 6.84 -1.57 18.32
CA PHE A 77 7.41 -2.23 17.16
C PHE A 77 8.55 -3.13 17.60
N ASP A 78 8.80 -4.17 16.82
CA ASP A 78 10.00 -4.99 16.93
C ASP A 78 10.95 -4.65 15.78
N LEU A 79 12.20 -4.31 16.12
CA LEU A 79 13.27 -4.05 15.17
C LEU A 79 14.32 -5.14 15.28
N SER A 80 14.66 -5.77 14.17
CA SER A 80 15.71 -6.77 14.08
C SER A 80 16.73 -6.38 13.01
N ILE A 81 18.01 -6.56 13.32
CA ILE A 81 19.12 -6.30 12.40
C ILE A 81 19.95 -7.57 12.35
N SER A 82 20.18 -8.08 11.15
CA SER A 82 21.08 -9.20 10.91
C SER A 82 22.06 -8.84 9.81
N THR A 83 23.35 -9.00 10.07
CA THR A 83 24.39 -8.82 9.06
C THR A 83 24.73 -10.13 8.35
N ASN A 84 24.11 -11.24 8.70
CA ASN A 84 24.34 -12.55 8.08
C ASN A 84 23.02 -13.31 7.96
N TYR A 85 22.07 -12.70 7.26
CA TYR A 85 20.75 -13.28 7.02
C TYR A 85 20.79 -14.13 5.76
N ILE A 86 20.25 -15.35 5.85
CA ILE A 86 20.10 -16.24 4.71
C ILE A 86 18.72 -16.01 4.12
N SER A 87 18.68 -15.22 3.04
CA SER A 87 17.49 -15.05 2.21
C SER A 87 17.38 -16.22 1.24
N THR A 88 16.18 -16.79 1.12
CA THR A 88 15.88 -17.86 0.16
C THR A 88 16.02 -17.42 -1.30
N TYR A 89 16.05 -16.12 -1.57
CA TYR A 89 16.08 -15.54 -2.94
C TYR A 89 17.34 -14.73 -3.25
N LEU A 90 17.96 -14.10 -2.26
CA LEU A 90 19.19 -13.29 -2.45
C LEU A 90 20.45 -13.98 -1.92
N GLY A 91 20.33 -15.15 -1.30
CA GLY A 91 21.44 -15.81 -0.63
C GLY A 91 21.82 -15.11 0.66
N VAL A 92 23.13 -14.95 0.92
CA VAL A 92 23.62 -14.33 2.16
C VAL A 92 23.64 -12.81 2.02
N VAL A 93 22.83 -12.13 2.83
CA VAL A 93 22.61 -10.69 2.80
C VAL A 93 22.59 -10.08 4.20
N SER A 94 22.71 -8.75 4.29
CA SER A 94 22.31 -8.04 5.51
C SER A 94 20.82 -7.69 5.43
N ALA A 95 20.10 -7.81 6.54
CA ALA A 95 18.66 -7.56 6.62
C ALA A 95 18.33 -6.66 7.80
N VAL A 96 17.47 -5.68 7.56
CA VAL A 96 16.80 -4.89 8.61
C VAL A 96 15.32 -5.20 8.53
N ALA A 97 14.75 -5.76 9.59
CA ALA A 97 13.34 -6.12 9.67
C ALA A 97 12.64 -5.29 10.74
N VAL A 98 11.45 -4.80 10.44
CA VAL A 98 10.60 -4.06 11.37
C VAL A 98 9.18 -4.62 11.31
N GLN A 99 8.64 -4.95 12.47
CA GLN A 99 7.27 -5.40 12.64
C GLN A 99 6.54 -4.42 13.56
N PRO A 100 5.69 -3.52 13.03
CA PRO A 100 4.89 -2.64 13.86
C PRO A 100 3.74 -3.41 14.52
N SER A 101 3.64 -3.35 15.84
CA SER A 101 2.58 -4.02 16.62
C SER A 101 1.36 -3.13 16.86
N THR A 102 1.44 -1.86 16.48
CA THR A 102 0.32 -0.89 16.56
C THR A 102 0.14 -0.15 15.24
N HIS A 103 -1.08 0.29 14.96
CA HIS A 103 -1.36 1.16 13.82
C HIS A 103 -0.69 2.53 14.04
N GLY A 104 -0.28 3.18 12.96
CA GLY A 104 0.38 4.48 13.01
C GLY A 104 1.59 4.60 12.09
N THR A 105 2.29 5.72 12.20
CA THR A 105 3.42 6.04 11.31
C THR A 105 4.75 5.83 12.01
N TYR A 106 5.66 5.10 11.37
CA TYR A 106 6.99 4.78 11.88
C TYR A 106 8.05 5.28 10.92
N ARG A 107 9.10 5.91 11.46
CA ARG A 107 10.28 6.32 10.71
C ARG A 107 11.39 5.33 10.95
N ILE A 108 11.79 4.61 9.91
CA ILE A 108 12.98 3.77 9.91
C ILE A 108 14.13 4.58 9.34
N THR A 109 15.24 4.58 10.05
CA THR A 109 16.51 5.17 9.60
C THR A 109 17.57 4.08 9.62
N ILE A 110 18.11 3.75 8.44
CA ILE A 110 19.18 2.76 8.28
C ILE A 110 20.43 3.53 7.87
N ARG A 111 21.51 3.36 8.64
CA ARG A 111 22.82 3.93 8.31
C ARG A 111 23.79 2.81 8.01
N LEU A 112 24.49 2.93 6.90
CA LEU A 112 25.50 1.98 6.49
C LEU A 112 26.67 2.68 5.80
N ASN A 113 27.82 2.04 5.86
CA ASN A 113 29.01 2.48 5.14
C ASN A 113 29.58 1.32 4.33
N ASN A 114 29.56 1.45 3.01
CA ASN A 114 30.05 0.45 2.08
C ASN A 114 31.15 1.03 1.19
N SER A 115 32.26 0.30 1.06
CA SER A 115 33.37 0.65 0.16
C SER A 115 33.11 0.23 -1.30
N GLU A 116 32.12 -0.63 -1.53
CA GLU A 116 31.76 -1.18 -2.84
C GLU A 116 30.33 -0.79 -3.23
N PRO A 117 29.97 -0.83 -4.53
CA PRO A 117 28.60 -0.65 -4.97
C PRO A 117 27.70 -1.70 -4.32
N TRP A 118 26.49 -1.30 -3.96
CA TRP A 118 25.56 -2.15 -3.23
C TRP A 118 24.13 -1.88 -3.68
N ASN A 119 23.30 -2.89 -3.50
CA ASN A 119 21.88 -2.86 -3.79
C ASN A 119 21.09 -3.07 -2.52
N TYR A 120 19.88 -2.52 -2.47
CA TYR A 120 18.93 -2.88 -1.43
C TYR A 120 17.53 -3.09 -1.99
N THR A 121 16.84 -4.06 -1.41
CA THR A 121 15.50 -4.48 -1.80
C THR A 121 14.55 -4.25 -0.63
N LEU A 122 13.44 -3.57 -0.90
CA LEU A 122 12.36 -3.33 0.06
C LEU A 122 11.23 -4.32 -0.19
N GLY A 123 10.66 -4.86 0.86
CA GLY A 123 9.46 -5.68 0.75
C GLY A 123 8.86 -6.03 2.10
N VAL A 124 7.85 -6.90 2.08
CA VAL A 124 7.11 -7.29 3.27
C VAL A 124 6.83 -8.78 3.26
N TYR A 125 6.92 -9.40 4.44
CA TYR A 125 6.36 -10.72 4.66
C TYR A 125 4.94 -10.58 5.18
N THR A 126 3.99 -11.10 4.43
CA THR A 126 2.56 -11.04 4.75
C THR A 126 1.86 -12.35 4.42
N ARG A 127 0.65 -12.49 4.97
CA ARG A 127 -0.32 -13.52 4.57
C ARG A 127 -1.50 -12.93 3.80
N ASP A 128 -1.65 -11.61 3.79
CA ASP A 128 -2.76 -10.90 3.14
C ASP A 128 -2.24 -10.12 1.93
N ILE A 129 -2.20 -10.81 0.78
CA ILE A 129 -1.74 -10.21 -0.48
C ILE A 129 -2.73 -9.13 -0.97
N GLY A 130 -4.03 -9.29 -0.66
CA GLY A 130 -5.08 -8.41 -1.17
C GLY A 130 -4.93 -6.97 -0.69
N PHE A 131 -4.52 -6.78 0.57
CA PHE A 131 -4.15 -5.45 1.08
C PHE A 131 -3.09 -4.79 0.21
N TYR A 132 -2.01 -5.50 -0.10
CA TYR A 132 -0.91 -4.91 -0.87
C TYR A 132 -1.26 -4.66 -2.34
N GLU A 133 -2.17 -5.43 -2.94
CA GLU A 133 -2.64 -5.16 -4.30
C GLU A 133 -3.41 -3.83 -4.40
N GLU A 134 -4.13 -3.46 -3.33
CA GLU A 134 -4.86 -2.20 -3.24
C GLU A 134 -3.90 -1.00 -3.08
N TYR A 135 -2.91 -1.11 -2.19
CA TYR A 135 -2.03 0.01 -1.84
C TYR A 135 -0.77 0.14 -2.71
N TRP A 136 -0.16 -0.98 -3.12
CA TRP A 136 1.07 -0.99 -3.92
C TRP A 136 0.80 -1.20 -5.41
N GLY A 137 -0.45 -1.56 -5.77
CA GLY A 137 -0.89 -1.75 -7.14
C GLY A 137 -0.94 -3.22 -7.57
N ARG A 138 -1.47 -3.44 -8.79
CA ARG A 138 -1.64 -4.78 -9.38
C ARG A 138 -0.31 -5.28 -9.99
N ASN A 139 -0.13 -6.61 -10.02
CA ASN A 139 1.08 -7.32 -10.49
C ASN A 139 2.30 -7.23 -9.55
N LEU A 140 2.07 -7.50 -8.26
CA LEU A 140 3.16 -7.55 -7.27
C LEU A 140 4.12 -8.71 -7.53
N SER A 141 5.41 -8.48 -7.28
CA SER A 141 6.44 -9.54 -7.33
C SER A 141 6.37 -10.37 -6.04
N VAL A 142 5.56 -11.43 -6.07
CA VAL A 142 5.34 -12.32 -4.93
C VAL A 142 6.28 -13.53 -5.00
N ARG A 143 7.01 -13.79 -3.92
CA ARG A 143 7.92 -14.93 -3.74
C ARG A 143 7.60 -15.64 -2.43
N GLY A 144 6.69 -16.62 -2.49
CA GLY A 144 6.18 -17.28 -1.29
C GLY A 144 5.32 -16.30 -0.47
N THR A 145 5.72 -16.03 0.77
CA THR A 145 5.07 -15.03 1.64
C THR A 145 5.70 -13.64 1.55
N PHE A 146 6.79 -13.49 0.79
CA PHE A 146 7.45 -12.22 0.59
C PHE A 146 6.89 -11.49 -0.63
N ILE A 147 6.53 -10.23 -0.47
CA ILE A 147 6.16 -9.33 -1.55
C ILE A 147 7.28 -8.29 -1.71
N GLU A 148 7.93 -8.32 -2.86
CA GLU A 148 8.95 -7.34 -3.22
C GLU A 148 8.29 -6.06 -3.75
N HIS A 149 8.64 -4.92 -3.15
CA HIS A 149 8.13 -3.61 -3.57
C HIS A 149 9.09 -2.93 -4.56
N SER A 150 10.38 -2.83 -4.22
CA SER A 150 11.35 -2.11 -5.04
C SER A 150 12.78 -2.55 -4.76
N CYS A 151 13.65 -2.43 -5.76
CA CYS A 151 15.08 -2.67 -5.66
C CYS A 151 15.85 -1.44 -6.15
N PHE A 152 16.89 -1.05 -5.42
CA PHE A 152 17.67 0.16 -5.66
C PHE A 152 19.17 -0.16 -5.66
N SER A 153 19.91 0.44 -6.59
CA SER A 153 21.37 0.37 -6.66
C SER A 153 22.01 1.68 -6.20
N ARG A 154 23.09 1.59 -5.44
CA ARG A 154 23.82 2.73 -4.88
C ARG A 154 25.32 2.55 -5.03
N TYR A 155 26.00 3.69 -5.17
CA TYR A 155 27.45 3.76 -5.25
C TYR A 155 28.08 3.68 -3.84
N PRO A 156 29.39 3.40 -3.73
CA PRO A 156 30.11 3.36 -2.45
C PRO A 156 29.97 4.64 -1.63
N GLY A 157 29.94 4.52 -0.31
CA GLY A 157 30.00 5.65 0.62
C GLY A 157 29.18 5.43 1.88
N ASN A 158 29.07 6.52 2.66
CA ASN A 158 28.23 6.57 3.84
C ASN A 158 26.81 6.97 3.44
N TRP A 159 25.85 6.09 3.71
CA TRP A 159 24.45 6.26 3.32
C TRP A 159 23.53 6.20 4.54
N THR A 160 22.54 7.09 4.55
CA THR A 160 21.41 7.08 5.46
C THR A 160 20.13 6.92 4.65
N ILE A 161 19.49 5.76 4.75
CA ILE A 161 18.19 5.47 4.15
C ILE A 161 17.11 5.83 5.17
N ILE A 162 16.13 6.64 4.77
CA ILE A 162 14.98 7.02 5.59
C ILE A 162 13.71 6.51 4.91
N ILE A 163 12.95 5.69 5.61
CA ILE A 163 11.70 5.07 5.14
C ILE A 163 10.60 5.41 6.13
N ILE A 164 9.46 5.88 5.63
CA ILE A 164 8.27 6.13 6.43
C ILE A 164 7.28 4.99 6.18
N LEU A 165 6.96 4.23 7.23
CA LEU A 165 5.97 3.17 7.21
C LEU A 165 4.66 3.69 7.79
N LYS A 166 3.54 3.44 7.11
CA LYS A 166 2.18 3.63 7.62
C LYS A 166 1.57 2.27 7.90
N SER A 167 1.49 1.93 9.19
CA SER A 167 0.87 0.70 9.66
C SER A 167 -0.63 0.89 9.78
N HIS A 168 -1.38 0.06 9.06
CA HIS A 168 -2.84 0.00 9.07
C HIS A 168 -3.32 -1.20 9.88
N ASN A 169 -4.49 -1.09 10.50
CA ASN A 169 -5.09 -2.28 11.11
C ASN A 169 -5.49 -3.26 10.00
N PRO A 170 -5.39 -4.59 10.25
CA PRO A 170 -6.00 -5.56 9.37
C PRO A 170 -7.45 -5.18 9.13
N SER A 171 -7.83 -5.08 7.86
CA SER A 171 -9.23 -4.95 7.47
C SER A 171 -9.99 -6.08 8.14
N SER A 172 -10.92 -5.73 9.02
CA SER A 172 -11.83 -6.75 9.56
C SER A 172 -12.49 -7.43 8.37
N PRO A 173 -12.57 -8.77 8.32
CA PRO A 173 -13.25 -9.45 7.22
C PRO A 173 -14.65 -8.86 7.15
N SER A 174 -14.93 -8.13 6.07
CA SER A 174 -16.25 -7.60 5.81
C SER A 174 -17.17 -8.80 5.64
N PHE A 175 -17.94 -9.10 6.69
CA PHE A 175 -19.03 -10.09 6.66
C PHE A 175 -20.10 -9.75 5.63
N ILE A 176 -20.03 -8.55 5.06
CA ILE A 176 -20.84 -8.12 3.94
C ILE A 176 -19.99 -8.38 2.68
N PRO A 177 -20.29 -9.43 1.90
CA PRO A 177 -19.67 -9.59 0.59
C PRO A 177 -19.86 -8.30 -0.19
N SER A 178 -18.87 -7.87 -0.96
CA SER A 178 -18.99 -6.70 -1.83
C SER A 178 -20.17 -6.93 -2.79
N ILE A 179 -21.35 -6.43 -2.42
CA ILE A 179 -22.53 -6.48 -3.26
C ILE A 179 -22.26 -5.45 -4.35
N THR A 180 -21.85 -5.93 -5.52
CA THR A 180 -21.83 -5.13 -6.73
C THR A 180 -23.28 -4.76 -7.03
N LEU A 181 -23.67 -3.54 -6.67
CA LEU A 181 -24.97 -3.03 -7.02
C LEU A 181 -25.04 -2.91 -8.55
N PRO A 182 -26.07 -3.48 -9.20
CA PRO A 182 -26.35 -3.22 -10.60
C PRO A 182 -26.45 -1.72 -10.87
N THR A 183 -26.30 -1.34 -12.14
CA THR A 183 -26.54 0.05 -12.58
C THR A 183 -27.93 0.53 -12.11
N PRO A 184 -28.14 1.84 -11.87
CA PRO A 184 -29.41 2.35 -11.35
C PRO A 184 -30.65 1.92 -12.16
N PHE A 185 -30.50 1.80 -13.48
CA PHE A 185 -31.54 1.30 -14.37
C PHE A 185 -31.82 -0.20 -14.15
N ASN A 186 -30.78 -1.03 -14.07
CA ASN A 186 -30.91 -2.46 -13.80
C ASN A 186 -31.50 -2.71 -12.40
N MET A 187 -31.18 -1.87 -11.42
CA MET A 187 -31.77 -1.94 -10.08
C MET A 187 -33.27 -1.64 -10.09
N ALA A 188 -33.72 -0.63 -10.83
CA ALA A 188 -35.14 -0.32 -10.95
C ALA A 188 -35.92 -1.48 -11.60
N LEU A 189 -35.36 -2.08 -12.65
CA LEU A 189 -35.95 -3.23 -13.34
C LEU A 189 -35.98 -4.47 -12.42
N LEU A 190 -34.90 -4.72 -11.67
CA LEU A 190 -34.82 -5.80 -10.69
C LEU A 190 -35.91 -5.64 -9.62
N LEU A 191 -36.05 -4.46 -9.04
CA LEU A 191 -37.07 -4.19 -8.02
C LEU A 191 -38.49 -4.37 -8.56
N ALA A 192 -38.77 -3.91 -9.78
CA ALA A 192 -40.07 -4.09 -10.41
C ALA A 192 -40.43 -5.58 -10.59
N VAL A 193 -39.47 -6.41 -11.02
CA VAL A 193 -39.67 -7.86 -11.16
C VAL A 193 -39.86 -8.53 -9.80
N TRP A 194 -39.08 -8.16 -8.79
CA TRP A 194 -39.24 -8.67 -7.43
C TRP A 194 -40.63 -8.36 -6.86
N ILE A 195 -41.10 -7.12 -7.03
CA ILE A 195 -42.44 -6.71 -6.61
C ILE A 195 -43.52 -7.54 -7.32
N LEU A 196 -43.38 -7.77 -8.63
CA LEU A 196 -44.31 -8.58 -9.41
C LEU A 196 -44.36 -10.04 -8.91
N ILE A 197 -43.20 -10.65 -8.67
CA ILE A 197 -43.09 -12.03 -8.17
C ILE A 197 -43.74 -12.15 -6.78
N ILE A 198 -43.44 -11.21 -5.87
CA ILE A 198 -44.03 -11.18 -4.53
C ILE A 198 -45.55 -11.03 -4.63
N TYR A 199 -46.03 -10.15 -5.49
CA TYR A 199 -47.47 -9.92 -5.67
C TYR A 199 -48.20 -11.19 -6.17
N VAL A 200 -47.69 -11.84 -7.21
CA VAL A 200 -48.30 -13.06 -7.78
C VAL A 200 -48.29 -14.21 -6.76
N ASN A 201 -47.17 -14.42 -6.07
CA ASN A 201 -47.07 -15.46 -5.05
C ASN A 201 -47.99 -15.18 -3.85
N SER A 202 -48.07 -13.93 -3.40
CA SER A 202 -48.96 -13.51 -2.31
C SER A 202 -50.42 -13.73 -2.69
N PHE A 203 -50.81 -13.35 -3.91
CA PHE A 203 -52.16 -13.56 -4.42
C PHE A 203 -52.52 -15.06 -4.49
N ALA A 204 -51.64 -15.88 -5.05
CA ALA A 204 -51.89 -17.33 -5.16
C ALA A 204 -51.97 -18.01 -3.79
N PHE A 205 -51.16 -17.58 -2.83
CA PHE A 205 -51.21 -18.07 -1.46
C PHE A 205 -52.51 -17.69 -0.77
N ILE A 206 -52.89 -16.41 -0.83
CA ILE A 206 -54.09 -15.87 -0.19
C ILE A 206 -55.35 -16.50 -0.80
N ASP A 207 -55.46 -16.60 -2.13
CA ASP A 207 -56.62 -17.23 -2.79
C ASP A 207 -56.78 -18.71 -2.39
N THR A 208 -55.66 -19.43 -2.27
CA THR A 208 -55.67 -20.85 -1.89
C THR A 208 -55.96 -21.02 -0.40
N TYR A 209 -55.48 -20.11 0.45
CA TYR A 209 -55.72 -20.12 1.89
C TYR A 209 -57.19 -19.86 2.22
N PHE A 210 -57.83 -18.87 1.59
CA PHE A 210 -59.24 -18.57 1.86
C PHE A 210 -60.22 -19.62 1.28
N LYS A 211 -59.80 -20.39 0.28
CA LYS A 211 -60.61 -21.48 -0.32
C LYS A 211 -60.33 -22.85 0.28
N LYS A 212 -59.67 -22.92 1.44
CA LYS A 212 -59.16 -24.15 2.07
C LYS A 212 -60.20 -25.28 2.24
N GLU A 213 -61.48 -24.97 2.45
CA GLU A 213 -62.54 -25.97 2.60
C GLU A 213 -63.02 -26.60 1.28
N MET A 214 -62.79 -25.96 0.12
CA MET A 214 -63.21 -26.46 -1.19
C MET A 214 -62.05 -27.01 -2.05
N VAL A 215 -60.82 -26.95 -1.54
CA VAL A 215 -59.61 -27.12 -2.34
C VAL A 215 -58.88 -28.42 -1.97
N SER A 216 -58.61 -29.25 -2.98
CA SER A 216 -57.86 -30.49 -2.78
C SER A 216 -56.39 -30.23 -2.41
N ASN A 217 -55.78 -31.16 -1.68
CA ASN A 217 -54.35 -31.13 -1.33
C ASN A 217 -53.42 -30.94 -2.54
N ALA A 218 -53.86 -31.31 -3.74
CA ALA A 218 -53.10 -31.12 -4.98
C ALA A 218 -52.85 -29.64 -5.30
N ARG A 219 -53.78 -28.73 -4.97
CA ARG A 219 -53.61 -27.29 -5.24
C ARG A 219 -52.57 -26.65 -4.32
N TRP A 220 -52.48 -27.10 -3.06
CA TRP A 220 -51.43 -26.67 -2.14
C TRP A 220 -50.03 -27.09 -2.63
N ILE A 221 -49.91 -28.29 -3.19
CA ILE A 221 -48.66 -28.78 -3.79
C ILE A 221 -48.27 -27.91 -5.00
N ILE A 222 -49.23 -27.57 -5.87
CA ILE A 222 -48.99 -26.72 -7.05
C ILE A 222 -48.53 -25.31 -6.63
N VAL A 223 -49.16 -24.70 -5.63
CA VAL A 223 -48.76 -23.38 -5.11
C VAL A 223 -47.36 -23.43 -4.50
N GLY A 224 -47.03 -24.47 -3.76
CA GLY A 224 -45.68 -24.66 -3.19
C GLY A 224 -44.60 -24.79 -4.27
N ILE A 225 -44.86 -25.59 -5.32
CA ILE A 225 -43.95 -25.72 -6.47
C ILE A 225 -43.78 -24.39 -7.20
N MET A 226 -44.88 -23.65 -7.41
CA MET A 226 -44.85 -22.33 -8.05
C MET A 226 -43.99 -21.34 -7.27
N MET A 227 -44.07 -21.33 -5.93
CA MET A 227 -43.22 -20.47 -5.10
C MET A 227 -41.73 -20.83 -5.20
N LEU A 228 -41.40 -22.12 -5.23
CA LEU A 228 -40.00 -22.56 -5.39
C LEU A 228 -39.42 -22.15 -6.74
N ILE A 229 -40.20 -22.28 -7.82
CA ILE A 229 -39.82 -21.83 -9.16
C ILE A 229 -39.64 -20.29 -9.17
N SER A 230 -40.53 -19.55 -8.53
CA SER A 230 -40.42 -18.09 -8.39
C SER A 230 -39.15 -17.64 -7.68
N ILE A 231 -38.75 -18.34 -6.59
CA ILE A 231 -37.50 -18.05 -5.87
C ILE A 231 -36.29 -18.32 -6.77
N TYR A 232 -36.30 -19.44 -7.49
CA TYR A 232 -35.24 -19.77 -8.43
C TYR A 232 -35.11 -18.72 -9.55
N LEU A 233 -36.23 -18.28 -10.14
CA LEU A 233 -36.24 -17.23 -11.15
C LEU A 233 -35.73 -15.89 -10.61
N ALA A 234 -36.14 -15.50 -9.39
CA ALA A 234 -35.66 -14.27 -8.75
C ALA A 234 -34.14 -14.30 -8.54
N TYR A 235 -33.58 -15.45 -8.15
CA TYR A 235 -32.14 -15.65 -8.00
C TYR A 235 -31.39 -15.54 -9.33
N GLN A 236 -31.90 -16.17 -10.40
CA GLN A 236 -31.30 -16.10 -11.73
C GLN A 236 -31.30 -14.67 -12.29
N ILE A 237 -32.38 -13.93 -12.08
CA ILE A 237 -32.49 -12.53 -12.54
C ILE A 237 -31.50 -11.64 -11.77
N PHE A 238 -31.34 -11.84 -10.47
CA PHE A 238 -30.31 -11.15 -9.67
C PHE A 238 -28.89 -11.41 -10.22
N LEU A 239 -28.56 -12.66 -10.54
CA LEU A 239 -27.25 -13.02 -11.07
C LEU A 239 -26.98 -12.34 -12.43
N SER A 240 -27.98 -12.30 -13.32
CA SER A 240 -27.88 -11.64 -14.63
C SER A 240 -27.78 -10.11 -14.55
N ALA A 241 -28.47 -9.49 -13.59
CA ALA A 241 -28.37 -8.06 -13.35
C ALA A 241 -27.00 -7.67 -12.77
N ALA A 242 -26.40 -8.55 -11.96
CA ALA A 242 -25.06 -8.36 -11.43
C ALA A 242 -23.97 -8.54 -12.49
N SER A 243 -24.11 -9.52 -13.41
CA SER A 243 -23.11 -9.77 -14.46
C SER A 243 -23.04 -8.66 -15.51
N THR A 244 -24.19 -8.08 -15.89
CA THR A 244 -24.25 -6.96 -16.87
C THR A 244 -23.64 -5.66 -16.34
N ALA A 245 -23.52 -5.49 -15.03
CA ALA A 245 -22.81 -4.36 -14.43
C ALA A 245 -21.28 -4.49 -14.54
N LEU A 246 -20.76 -5.70 -14.79
CA LEU A 246 -19.32 -5.96 -14.91
C LEU A 246 -18.78 -5.72 -16.33
N GLU A 247 -19.62 -5.84 -17.37
CA GLU A 247 -19.23 -5.67 -18.78
C GLU A 247 -19.39 -4.23 -19.31
N GLY A 248 -20.07 -3.37 -18.56
CA GLY A 248 -20.36 -1.97 -18.94
C GLY A 248 -19.41 -0.91 -18.34
N GLY A 249 -18.27 -1.33 -17.78
CA GLY A 249 -17.25 -0.46 -17.19
C GLY A 249 -16.08 -0.21 -18.13
#